data_AF-A0A174P2D7-F1
#
_entry.id   AF-A0A174P2D7-F1
#
_cell.length_a   1.000
_cell.length_b   1.000
_cell.length_c   1.000
_cell.angle_alpha   90.00
_cell.angle_beta   90.00
_cell.angle_gamma   90.00
#
_symmetry.space_group_name_H-M   'P 1'
#
loop_
_entity.id
_entity.type
_entity.pdbx_description
1 polymer ?
#
loop_
_entity_poly.entity_id
_entity_poly.type
_entity_poly.pdbx_seq_one_letter_code
_entity_poly.pdbx_strand_id
1 'polypeptide(L)'
;MSTWSGIRNKLENDYLCPALRGRIQYFATSYWESHDQTGRAAIRLDGVEVLRSNYYAYEQNYWNRYQALRREGVGEDDPKAPFRMAHEGTLNDGCFDNIFFYEAFHEFDNQSIEKSLTSENPLVRVFALLDRRLGKRRLLALEESMEQELDWVRAFYVIRMQAEGLMEKE
;
A
#
# COMPACT_ATOMS: atom_id res chain seq x y z
N MET A 1 15.78 12.41 4.64
CA MET A 1 14.96 11.19 4.51
C MET A 1 15.39 10.19 5.57
N SER A 2 14.43 9.49 6.17
CA SER A 2 14.72 8.38 7.08
C SER A 2 15.39 7.24 6.32
N THR A 3 16.37 6.57 6.93
CA THR A 3 16.96 5.36 6.34
C THR A 3 15.92 4.25 6.30
N TRP A 4 16.06 3.29 5.39
CA TRP A 4 15.19 2.11 5.35
C TRP A 4 15.14 1.37 6.69
N SER A 5 16.28 1.23 7.37
CA SER A 5 16.34 0.62 8.71
C SER A 5 15.47 1.35 9.74
N GLY A 6 15.42 2.69 9.68
CA GLY A 6 14.56 3.50 10.54
C GLY A 6 13.08 3.36 10.20
N ILE A 7 12.74 3.35 8.91
CA ILE A 7 11.37 3.14 8.41
C ILE A 7 10.86 1.76 8.86
N ARG A 8 11.64 0.70 8.61
CA ARG A 8 11.31 -0.67 9.02
C ARG A 8 11.12 -0.76 10.53
N ASN A 9 11.99 -0.13 11.33
CA ASN A 9 11.85 -0.14 12.78
C ASN A 9 10.51 0.48 13.21
N LYS A 10 10.15 1.65 12.65
CA LYS A 10 8.86 2.29 12.93
C LYS A 10 7.68 1.38 12.54
N LEU A 11 7.71 0.86 11.32
CA LEU A 11 6.65 0.00 10.80
C LEU A 11 6.46 -1.25 11.66
N GLU A 12 7.53 -1.97 12.03
CA GLU A 12 7.46 -3.26 12.74
C GLU A 12 7.29 -3.13 14.26
N ASN A 13 7.86 -2.08 14.88
CA ASN A 13 7.91 -1.96 16.34
C ASN A 13 6.97 -0.88 16.88
N ASP A 14 6.92 0.30 16.25
CA ASP A 14 6.18 1.45 16.77
C ASP A 14 4.71 1.43 16.33
N TYR A 15 4.46 1.05 15.07
CA TYR A 15 3.15 1.09 14.43
C TYR A 15 2.46 -0.25 14.37
N LEU A 16 3.15 -1.34 14.02
CA LEU A 16 2.50 -2.65 13.87
C LEU A 16 1.77 -3.07 15.14
N CYS A 17 0.51 -3.46 14.96
CA CYS A 17 -0.30 -4.02 16.01
C CYS A 17 0.33 -5.27 16.67
N PRO A 18 0.15 -5.46 17.99
CA PRO A 18 0.81 -6.55 18.71
C PRO A 18 0.57 -7.94 18.14
N ALA A 19 -0.64 -8.24 17.66
CA ALA A 19 -0.99 -9.57 17.16
C ALA A 19 -0.30 -9.96 15.84
N LEU A 20 0.27 -8.98 15.11
CA LEU A 20 1.00 -9.21 13.86
C LEU A 20 2.52 -9.14 14.02
N ARG A 21 3.04 -8.76 15.19
CA ARG A 21 4.49 -8.68 15.43
C ARG A 21 5.13 -10.06 15.28
N GLY A 22 6.25 -10.10 14.53
CA GLY A 22 6.93 -11.35 14.18
C GLY A 22 6.28 -12.13 13.03
N ARG A 23 5.05 -11.78 12.63
CA ARG A 23 4.34 -12.38 11.48
C ARG A 23 4.40 -11.49 10.25
N ILE A 24 4.14 -10.20 10.41
CA ILE A 24 4.33 -9.21 9.35
C ILE A 24 5.78 -8.73 9.36
N GLN A 25 6.37 -8.71 8.16
CA GLN A 25 7.71 -8.17 7.91
C GLN A 25 7.66 -7.24 6.71
N TYR A 26 8.39 -6.13 6.80
CA TYR A 26 8.51 -5.17 5.70
C TYR A 26 9.89 -5.27 5.07
N PHE A 27 9.94 -5.13 3.75
CA PHE A 27 11.18 -5.14 2.98
C PHE A 27 11.14 -4.00 1.96
N ALA A 28 12.20 -3.20 1.89
CA ALA A 28 12.43 -2.31 0.76
C ALA A 28 13.93 -2.09 0.52
N THR A 29 14.32 -2.03 -0.74
CA THR A 29 15.70 -1.77 -1.18
C THR A 29 15.67 -0.87 -2.40
N SER A 30 16.57 0.12 -2.45
CA SER A 30 16.80 0.94 -3.65
C SER A 30 18.22 0.66 -4.15
N TYR A 31 18.36 0.27 -5.42
CA TYR A 31 19.65 -0.01 -6.04
C TYR A 31 20.09 1.18 -6.90
N TRP A 32 20.83 2.10 -6.28
CA TRP A 32 21.26 3.36 -6.91
C TRP A 32 22.30 3.18 -8.04
N GLU A 33 22.95 2.00 -8.15
CA GLU A 33 24.07 1.75 -9.08
C GLU A 33 23.69 0.88 -10.30
N SER A 34 22.43 0.50 -10.47
CA SER A 34 21.99 -0.28 -11.64
C SER A 34 21.48 0.64 -12.76
N HIS A 35 21.76 0.30 -14.03
CA HIS A 35 21.31 1.06 -15.21
C HIS A 35 19.77 1.22 -15.27
N ASP A 36 19.04 0.37 -14.54
CA ASP A 36 17.58 0.36 -14.50
C ASP A 36 16.99 0.97 -13.20
N GLN A 37 17.83 1.34 -12.21
CA GLN A 37 17.43 1.89 -10.89
C GLN A 37 16.26 1.14 -10.20
N THR A 38 16.11 -0.16 -10.42
CA THR A 38 14.92 -0.89 -9.96
C THR A 38 15.05 -1.34 -8.52
N GLY A 39 14.54 -0.54 -7.59
CA GLY A 39 14.34 -0.98 -6.23
C GLY A 39 13.22 -2.02 -6.11
N ARG A 40 12.97 -2.47 -4.88
CA ARG A 40 11.92 -3.42 -4.56
C ARG A 40 11.34 -3.10 -3.20
N ALA A 41 10.03 -3.21 -3.04
CA ALA A 41 9.32 -3.17 -1.76
C ALA A 41 8.38 -4.37 -1.63
N ALA A 42 8.17 -4.87 -0.42
CA ALA A 42 7.26 -5.99 -0.15
C ALA A 42 6.77 -5.98 1.31
N ILE A 43 5.59 -6.56 1.50
CA ILE A 43 5.05 -6.95 2.81
C ILE A 43 4.92 -8.48 2.83
N ARG A 44 5.43 -9.10 3.89
CA ARG A 44 5.40 -10.55 4.08
C ARG A 44 4.55 -10.92 5.28
N LEU A 45 3.77 -11.98 5.15
CA LEU A 45 3.08 -12.66 6.25
C LEU A 45 3.71 -14.03 6.44
N ASP A 46 4.26 -14.30 7.62
CA ASP A 46 4.91 -15.57 7.98
C ASP A 46 5.97 -16.00 6.94
N GLY A 47 6.71 -15.01 6.40
CA GLY A 47 7.75 -15.20 5.38
C GLY A 47 7.27 -15.22 3.93
N VAL A 48 5.96 -15.27 3.67
CA VAL A 48 5.37 -15.28 2.33
C VAL A 48 5.01 -13.86 1.90
N GLU A 49 5.40 -13.45 0.69
CA GLU A 49 5.05 -12.13 0.15
C GLU A 49 3.57 -12.05 -0.19
N VAL A 50 2.86 -11.20 0.56
CA VAL A 50 1.43 -10.90 0.34
C VAL A 50 1.23 -9.61 -0.45
N LEU A 51 2.29 -8.79 -0.56
CA LEU A 51 2.36 -7.63 -1.43
C LEU A 51 3.80 -7.44 -1.90
N ARG A 52 4.00 -7.10 -3.17
CA ARG A 52 5.32 -6.81 -3.74
C ARG A 52 5.23 -5.75 -4.84
N SER A 53 6.22 -4.86 -4.88
CA SER A 53 6.39 -3.91 -5.96
C SER A 53 6.96 -4.61 -7.20
N ASN A 54 6.69 -4.03 -8.37
CA ASN A 54 7.30 -4.45 -9.62
C ASN A 54 7.37 -3.25 -10.57
N TYR A 55 8.58 -2.69 -10.74
CA TYR A 55 8.83 -1.53 -11.59
C TYR A 55 8.33 -1.73 -13.02
N TYR A 56 8.75 -2.82 -13.68
CA TYR A 56 8.44 -3.05 -15.08
C TYR A 56 6.95 -3.27 -15.30
N ALA A 57 6.28 -3.99 -14.39
CA ALA A 57 4.84 -4.16 -14.47
C ALA A 57 4.10 -2.83 -14.25
N TYR A 58 4.57 -2.00 -13.30
CA TYR A 58 4.01 -0.67 -13.06
C TYR A 58 4.15 0.21 -14.29
N GLU A 59 5.35 0.35 -14.85
CA GLU A 59 5.60 1.15 -16.06
C GLU A 59 4.73 0.69 -17.23
N GLN A 60 4.67 -0.62 -17.49
CA GLN A 60 3.87 -1.17 -18.57
C GLN A 60 2.38 -0.86 -18.40
N ASN A 61 1.83 -1.12 -17.20
CA ASN A 61 0.41 -0.90 -16.91
C ASN A 61 0.07 0.60 -16.95
N TYR A 62 0.95 1.43 -16.39
CA TYR A 62 0.85 2.88 -16.39
C TYR A 62 0.75 3.43 -17.83
N TRP A 63 1.70 3.08 -18.69
CA TRP A 63 1.73 3.58 -20.07
C TRP A 63 0.57 3.06 -20.90
N ASN A 64 0.17 1.79 -20.71
CA ASN A 64 -1.02 1.24 -21.38
C ASN A 64 -2.29 2.02 -21.00
N ARG A 65 -2.49 2.27 -19.70
CA ARG A 65 -3.65 3.02 -19.18
C ARG A 65 -3.62 4.49 -19.63
N TYR A 66 -2.45 5.13 -19.56
CA TYR A 66 -2.26 6.50 -20.06
C TYR A 66 -2.62 6.62 -21.55
N GLN A 67 -2.14 5.70 -22.38
CA GLN A 67 -2.45 5.70 -23.82
C GLN A 67 -3.95 5.47 -24.08
N ALA A 68 -4.61 4.61 -23.31
CA ALA A 68 -6.05 4.41 -23.41
C ALA A 68 -6.83 5.69 -23.08
N LEU A 69 -6.52 6.32 -21.94
CA LEU A 69 -7.15 7.58 -21.50
C LEU A 69 -6.98 8.69 -22.56
N ARG A 70 -5.79 8.79 -23.17
CA ARG A 70 -5.54 9.75 -24.24
C ARG A 70 -6.36 9.49 -25.50
N ARG A 71 -6.66 8.23 -25.83
CA ARG A 71 -7.55 7.86 -26.96
C ARG A 71 -9.02 8.19 -26.66
N GLU A 72 -9.40 8.17 -25.39
CA GLU A 72 -10.75 8.50 -24.91
C GLU A 72 -10.99 10.01 -24.77
N GLY A 73 -10.02 10.86 -25.14
CA GLY A 73 -10.12 12.31 -25.03
C GLY A 73 -9.88 12.85 -23.62
N VAL A 74 -9.48 12.01 -22.65
CA VAL A 74 -9.13 12.48 -21.32
C VAL A 74 -7.92 13.42 -21.41
N GLY A 75 -8.05 14.57 -20.77
CA GLY A 75 -7.01 15.59 -20.67
C GLY A 75 -7.06 16.70 -21.72
N GLU A 76 -8.15 16.80 -22.48
CA GLU A 76 -8.44 17.99 -23.30
C GLU A 76 -8.54 19.26 -22.45
N ASP A 77 -9.26 19.20 -21.32
CA ASP A 77 -9.41 20.32 -20.38
C ASP A 77 -8.31 20.37 -19.29
N ASP A 78 -7.80 19.20 -18.88
CA ASP A 78 -6.72 19.09 -17.89
C ASP A 78 -5.62 18.14 -18.38
N PRO A 79 -4.53 18.66 -18.97
CA PRO A 79 -3.43 17.85 -19.51
C PRO A 79 -2.77 16.90 -18.49
N LYS A 80 -2.94 17.14 -17.18
CA LYS A 80 -2.39 16.29 -16.12
C LYS A 80 -3.35 15.15 -15.72
N ALA A 81 -4.64 15.23 -16.05
CA ALA A 81 -5.63 14.22 -15.68
C ALA A 81 -5.25 12.81 -16.15
N PRO A 82 -4.78 12.58 -17.41
CA PRO A 82 -4.39 11.24 -17.86
C PRO A 82 -3.24 10.65 -17.04
N PHE A 83 -2.27 11.48 -16.64
CA PHE A 83 -1.14 11.03 -15.82
C PHE A 83 -1.61 10.60 -14.43
N ARG A 84 -2.47 11.41 -13.78
CA ARG A 84 -3.00 11.11 -12.44
C ARG A 84 -3.87 9.85 -12.46
N MET A 85 -4.82 9.76 -13.39
CA MET A 85 -5.74 8.62 -13.51
C MET A 85 -5.01 7.32 -13.88
N ALA A 86 -3.96 7.41 -14.72
CA ALA A 86 -3.13 6.25 -15.03
C ALA A 86 -2.36 5.75 -13.80
N HIS A 87 -1.80 6.67 -13.01
CA HIS A 87 -1.11 6.34 -11.76
C HIS A 87 -2.08 5.72 -10.74
N GLU A 88 -3.18 6.41 -10.43
CA GLU A 88 -4.20 5.94 -9.49
C GLU A 88 -4.74 4.56 -9.88
N GLY A 89 -5.08 4.40 -11.16
CA GLY A 89 -5.58 3.13 -11.68
C GLY A 89 -4.59 1.98 -11.55
N THR A 90 -3.31 2.22 -11.85
CA THR A 90 -2.26 1.20 -11.74
C THR A 90 -2.01 0.83 -10.28
N LEU A 91 -2.05 1.81 -9.39
CA LEU A 91 -1.90 1.62 -7.96
C LEU A 91 -3.10 0.86 -7.36
N ASN A 92 -4.31 1.14 -7.83
CA ASN A 92 -5.53 0.42 -7.44
C ASN A 92 -5.50 -1.07 -7.84
N ASP A 93 -4.78 -1.41 -8.91
CA ASP A 93 -4.53 -2.80 -9.32
C ASP A 93 -3.47 -3.51 -8.44
N GLY A 94 -2.94 -2.84 -7.40
CA GLY A 94 -1.89 -3.34 -6.52
C GLY A 94 -0.51 -3.36 -7.19
N CYS A 95 -0.35 -2.64 -8.29
CA CYS A 95 0.89 -2.55 -9.05
C CYS A 95 1.59 -1.21 -8.77
N PHE A 96 2.84 -1.25 -8.31
CA PHE A 96 3.57 -0.06 -7.89
C PHE A 96 5.09 -0.24 -7.98
N ASP A 97 5.78 0.88 -8.16
CA ASP A 97 7.23 1.04 -7.95
C ASP A 97 7.55 1.11 -6.43
N ASN A 98 8.73 0.65 -6.02
CA ASN A 98 9.19 0.77 -4.64
C ASN A 98 9.23 2.21 -4.10
N ILE A 99 9.43 3.22 -4.94
CA ILE A 99 9.41 4.65 -4.55
C ILE A 99 8.07 5.02 -3.94
N PHE A 100 6.96 4.55 -4.51
CA PHE A 100 5.62 4.81 -3.97
C PHE A 100 5.40 4.18 -2.59
N PHE A 101 6.14 3.13 -2.25
CA PHE A 101 6.13 2.56 -0.90
C PHE A 101 6.75 3.52 0.12
N TYR A 102 7.84 4.20 -0.24
CA TYR A 102 8.47 5.22 0.61
C TYR A 102 7.58 6.46 0.74
N GLU A 103 6.96 6.91 -0.36
CA GLU A 103 6.03 8.04 -0.36
C GLU A 103 4.80 7.76 0.51
N ALA A 104 4.18 6.59 0.35
CA ALA A 104 3.07 6.15 1.18
C ALA A 104 3.46 6.08 2.66
N PHE A 105 4.65 5.57 2.98
CA PHE A 105 5.13 5.58 4.36
C PHE A 105 5.26 7.02 4.90
N HIS A 106 5.82 7.94 4.11
CA HIS A 106 5.97 9.33 4.53
C HIS A 106 4.63 10.01 4.77
N GLU A 107 3.63 9.77 3.93
CA GLU A 107 2.28 10.28 4.14
C GLU A 107 1.69 9.74 5.46
N PHE A 108 1.73 8.41 5.63
CA PHE A 108 1.25 7.71 6.82
C PHE A 108 1.93 8.17 8.13
N ASP A 109 3.26 8.35 8.12
CA ASP A 109 4.07 8.76 9.26
C ASP A 109 3.73 10.19 9.73
N ASN A 110 3.18 11.02 8.83
CA ASN A 110 2.91 12.43 9.07
C ASN A 110 1.41 12.76 9.21
N GLN A 111 0.53 11.75 9.34
CA GLN A 111 -0.91 11.99 9.50
C GLN A 111 -1.58 11.09 10.55
N SER A 112 -2.84 11.41 10.87
CA SER A 112 -3.62 10.63 11.83
C SER A 112 -4.05 9.30 11.21
N ILE A 113 -4.42 8.36 12.08
CA ILE A 113 -4.92 7.06 11.63
C ILE A 113 -6.25 7.22 10.86
N GLU A 114 -7.09 8.19 11.24
CA GLU A 114 -8.35 8.52 10.57
C GLU A 114 -8.11 8.97 9.14
N LYS A 115 -7.15 9.90 8.93
CA LYS A 115 -6.79 10.36 7.58
C LYS A 115 -6.20 9.23 6.74
N SER A 116 -5.37 8.38 7.35
CA SER A 116 -4.72 7.27 6.64
C SER A 116 -5.73 6.20 6.18
N LEU A 117 -6.77 5.93 6.97
CA LEU A 117 -7.82 4.98 6.61
C LEU A 117 -8.67 5.43 5.41
N THR A 118 -8.76 6.73 5.17
CA THR A 118 -9.49 7.31 4.03
C THR A 118 -8.56 7.92 2.98
N SER A 119 -7.28 7.55 2.98
CA SER A 119 -6.32 8.07 2.00
C SER A 119 -6.64 7.53 0.60
N GLU A 120 -6.51 8.39 -0.41
CA GLU A 120 -6.60 7.99 -1.81
C GLU A 120 -5.52 6.95 -2.16
N ASN A 121 -4.38 6.97 -1.46
CA ASN A 121 -3.30 6.01 -1.65
C ASN A 121 -3.60 4.68 -0.91
N PRO A 122 -3.84 3.57 -1.62
CA PRO A 122 -4.16 2.30 -0.98
C PRO A 122 -3.01 1.70 -0.16
N LEU A 123 -1.74 2.04 -0.44
CA LEU A 123 -0.62 1.61 0.40
C LEU A 123 -0.67 2.27 1.79
N VAL A 124 -1.12 3.53 1.86
CA VAL A 124 -1.33 4.25 3.13
C VAL A 124 -2.45 3.58 3.92
N ARG A 125 -3.54 3.18 3.24
CA ARG A 125 -4.63 2.41 3.85
C ARG A 125 -4.15 1.06 4.38
N VAL A 126 -3.27 0.36 3.66
CA VAL A 126 -2.64 -0.87 4.17
C VAL A 126 -1.86 -0.62 5.45
N PHE A 127 -1.01 0.40 5.51
CA PHE A 127 -0.31 0.72 6.77
C PHE A 127 -1.28 1.03 7.91
N ALA A 128 -2.37 1.75 7.63
CA ALA A 128 -3.40 2.08 8.60
C ALA A 128 -4.15 0.84 9.13
N LEU A 129 -4.48 -0.13 8.26
CA LEU A 129 -5.13 -1.38 8.65
C LEU A 129 -4.25 -2.23 9.58
N LEU A 130 -2.92 -2.16 9.39
CA LEU A 130 -1.95 -2.91 10.20
C LEU A 130 -1.51 -2.18 11.48
N ASP A 131 -1.88 -0.90 11.62
CA ASP A 131 -1.44 -0.03 12.72
C ASP A 131 -2.17 -0.31 14.04
N ARG A 132 -1.44 -0.25 15.15
CA ARG A 132 -1.93 -0.48 16.51
C ARG A 132 -2.90 0.60 17.02
N ARG A 133 -2.89 1.80 16.44
CA ARG A 133 -3.82 2.91 16.70
C ARG A 133 -5.23 2.57 16.20
N LEU A 134 -5.35 1.65 15.23
CA LEU A 134 -6.62 1.04 14.85
C LEU A 134 -6.98 -0.09 15.83
N GLY A 135 -7.73 0.26 16.88
CA GLY A 135 -8.22 -0.71 17.86
C GLY A 135 -9.30 -1.65 17.34
N LYS A 136 -9.45 -2.83 17.96
CA LYS A 136 -10.39 -3.91 17.53
C LYS A 136 -11.83 -3.43 17.28
N ARG A 137 -12.38 -2.60 18.16
CA ARG A 137 -13.75 -2.05 18.00
C ARG A 137 -13.89 -1.24 16.70
N ARG A 138 -12.87 -0.44 16.36
CA ARG A 138 -12.86 0.35 15.13
C ARG A 138 -12.63 -0.53 13.91
N LEU A 139 -11.77 -1.54 14.03
CA LEU A 139 -11.55 -2.54 12.97
C LEU A 139 -12.86 -3.26 12.62
N LEU A 140 -13.63 -3.73 13.61
CA LEU A 140 -14.95 -4.34 13.37
C LEU A 140 -15.91 -3.38 12.65
N ALA A 141 -15.90 -2.10 13.04
CA ALA A 141 -16.75 -1.09 12.42
C ALA A 141 -16.40 -0.77 10.95
N LEU A 142 -15.29 -1.30 10.42
CA LEU A 142 -14.94 -1.14 9.00
C LEU A 142 -15.60 -2.18 8.08
N GLU A 143 -16.28 -3.21 8.62
CA GLU A 143 -16.82 -4.34 7.85
C GLU A 143 -17.55 -3.92 6.56
N GLU A 144 -18.57 -3.06 6.68
CA GLU A 144 -19.34 -2.57 5.52
C GLU A 144 -18.46 -1.79 4.52
N SER A 145 -17.55 -0.95 5.02
CA SER A 145 -16.66 -0.16 4.16
C SER A 145 -15.65 -1.03 3.41
N MET A 146 -15.27 -2.19 3.97
CA MET A 146 -14.35 -3.13 3.34
C MET A 146 -14.99 -3.89 2.16
N GLU A 147 -16.32 -3.87 2.02
CA GLU A 147 -16.99 -4.43 0.84
C GLU A 147 -16.68 -3.65 -0.44
N GLN A 148 -16.44 -2.34 -0.32
CA GLN A 148 -16.12 -1.43 -1.42
C GLN A 148 -14.60 -1.21 -1.59
N GLU A 149 -13.79 -1.84 -0.74
CA GLU A 149 -12.34 -1.71 -0.76
C GLU A 149 -11.73 -2.61 -1.84
N LEU A 150 -10.54 -2.22 -2.33
CA LEU A 150 -9.76 -3.01 -3.28
C LEU A 150 -9.42 -4.37 -2.68
N ASP A 151 -9.61 -5.44 -3.46
CA ASP A 151 -9.44 -6.82 -3.00
C ASP A 151 -8.10 -7.06 -2.29
N TRP A 152 -7.02 -6.51 -2.85
CA TRP A 152 -5.68 -6.68 -2.30
C TRP A 152 -5.45 -5.87 -1.01
N VAL A 153 -6.15 -4.74 -0.83
CA VAL A 153 -6.13 -3.97 0.42
C VAL A 153 -6.96 -4.69 1.48
N ARG A 154 -8.16 -5.18 1.10
CA ARG A 154 -9.05 -5.97 1.94
C ARG A 154 -8.37 -7.23 2.49
N ALA A 155 -7.45 -7.83 1.74
CA ALA A 155 -6.63 -8.93 2.24
C ALA A 155 -5.90 -8.57 3.55
N PHE A 156 -5.39 -7.35 3.71
CA PHE A 156 -4.75 -6.90 4.95
C PHE A 156 -5.73 -6.69 6.10
N TYR A 157 -6.96 -6.26 5.81
CA TYR A 157 -8.04 -6.24 6.79
C TYR A 157 -8.33 -7.66 7.31
N VAL A 158 -8.47 -8.64 6.42
CA VAL A 158 -8.71 -10.05 6.79
C VAL A 158 -7.55 -10.62 7.61
N ILE A 159 -6.30 -10.40 7.17
CA ILE A 159 -5.10 -10.80 7.93
C ILE A 159 -5.14 -10.25 9.35
N ARG A 160 -5.53 -8.98 9.49
CA ARG A 160 -5.62 -8.32 10.79
C ARG A 160 -6.75 -8.89 11.65
N MET A 161 -7.93 -9.13 11.07
CA MET A 161 -9.09 -9.72 11.75
C MET A 161 -8.78 -11.12 12.29
N GLN A 162 -8.17 -11.98 11.45
CA GLN A 162 -7.77 -13.33 11.84
C GLN A 162 -6.70 -13.31 12.93
N ALA A 163 -5.70 -12.43 12.83
CA ALA A 163 -4.66 -12.30 13.85
C ALA A 163 -5.23 -11.84 15.21
N GLU A 164 -6.31 -11.08 15.22
CA GLU A 164 -6.98 -10.63 16.44
C GLU A 164 -8.02 -11.60 17.00
N GLY A 165 -8.24 -12.74 16.33
CA GLY A 165 -9.26 -13.73 16.69
C GLY A 165 -10.69 -13.24 16.47
N LEU A 166 -10.88 -12.29 15.55
CA LEU A 166 -12.18 -11.69 15.22
C LEU A 166 -12.83 -12.35 13.99
N MET A 167 -12.10 -13.23 13.30
CA MET A 167 -12.53 -13.96 12.12
C MET A 167 -11.83 -15.32 12.12
N GLU A 168 -12.54 -16.36 11.71
CA GLU A 168 -11.96 -17.70 11.57
C GLU A 168 -10.99 -17.77 10.38
N LYS A 169 -10.03 -18.69 10.43
CA LYS A 169 -9.18 -19.01 9.28
C LYS A 169 -9.93 -20.05 8.44
N GLU A 170 -10.22 -19.71 7.19
CA GLU A 170 -10.67 -20.67 6.18
C GLU A 170 -9.56 -21.68 5.85
#